data_AF-A0A447JCW5-F1
#
_entry.id   AF-A0A447JCW5-F1
#
_cell.length_a   1.000
_cell.length_b   1.000
_cell.length_c   1.000
_cell.angle_alpha   90.00
_cell.angle_beta   90.00
_cell.angle_gamma   90.00
#
_symmetry.space_group_name_H-M   'P 1'
#
loop_
_entity.id
_entity.type
_entity.pdbx_description
1 polymer ?
#
loop_
_entity_poly.entity_id
_entity_poly.type
_entity_poly.pdbx_seq_one_letter_code
_entity_poly.pdbx_strand_id
1 'polypeptide(L)' 'MNHLKNGDYIGVYSPLDGLDVSHVGIVVRHDEQVWFRNASSLAANRKVVDTPFMEYMHSRPGIVVLRAE' A
#
# COMPACT_ATOMS: atom_id res chain seq x y z
N MET A 1 -0.29 -5.39 12.20
CA MET A 1 0.34 -5.94 10.97
C MET A 1 0.18 -7.45 10.80
N ASN A 2 -0.04 -8.24 11.85
CA ASN A 2 0.02 -9.72 11.80
C ASN A 2 -1.02 -10.39 10.87
N HIS A 3 -2.11 -9.72 10.52
CA HIS A 3 -3.13 -10.24 9.60
C HIS A 3 -2.83 -10.00 8.11
N LEU A 4 -1.88 -9.10 7.82
CA LEU A 4 -1.43 -8.84 6.45
C LEU A 4 -0.52 -9.99 5.98
N LYS A 5 -0.74 -10.49 4.77
CA LYS A 5 0.04 -11.57 4.16
C LYS A 5 0.64 -11.12 2.84
N ASN A 6 1.70 -11.80 2.41
CA ASN A 6 2.26 -11.59 1.07
C ASN A 6 1.16 -11.76 0.02
N GLY A 7 1.08 -10.81 -0.91
CA GLY A 7 0.08 -10.82 -1.98
C GLY A 7 -1.23 -10.11 -1.64
N ASP A 8 -1.45 -9.66 -0.40
CA ASP A 8 -2.62 -8.84 -0.10
C ASP A 8 -2.60 -7.57 -0.94
N TYR A 9 -3.72 -7.29 -1.61
CA TYR A 9 -3.92 -6.06 -2.32
C TYR A 9 -4.38 -4.97 -1.36
N ILE A 10 -3.77 -3.81 -1.47
CA ILE A 10 -4.00 -2.67 -0.58
C ILE A 10 -4.50 -1.51 -1.41
N GLY A 11 -5.67 -0.98 -1.04
CA GLY A 11 -6.18 0.30 -1.53
C GLY A 11 -6.12 1.35 -0.43
N VAL A 12 -5.60 2.53 -0.76
CA VAL A 12 -5.57 3.69 0.14
C VAL A 12 -6.79 4.55 -0.11
N TYR A 13 -7.60 4.78 0.93
CA TYR A 13 -8.80 5.61 0.79
C TYR A 13 -8.44 7.02 0.33
N SER A 14 -9.23 7.53 -0.60
CA SER A 14 -9.13 8.90 -1.08
C SER A 14 -9.97 9.84 -0.20
N PRO A 15 -9.48 11.04 0.11
CA PRO A 15 -10.29 12.08 0.75
C PRO A 15 -11.10 12.91 -0.25
N LEU A 16 -11.01 12.63 -1.55
CA LEU A 16 -11.69 13.40 -2.60
C LEU A 16 -13.11 12.86 -2.86
N ASP A 17 -14.08 13.77 -2.94
CA ASP A 17 -15.46 13.42 -3.25
C ASP A 17 -15.58 12.70 -4.61
N GLY A 18 -16.32 11.59 -4.62
CA GLY A 18 -16.53 10.79 -5.83
C GLY A 18 -15.36 9.87 -6.21
N LEU A 19 -14.31 9.78 -5.38
CA LEU A 19 -13.22 8.82 -5.54
C LEU A 19 -13.03 8.00 -4.26
N ASP A 20 -13.13 6.68 -4.35
CA ASP A 20 -13.03 5.82 -3.17
C ASP A 20 -11.58 5.50 -2.80
N VAL A 21 -10.75 5.17 -3.79
CA VAL A 21 -9.35 4.74 -3.63
C VAL A 21 -8.44 5.59 -4.51
N SER A 22 -7.41 6.19 -3.91
CA SER A 22 -6.50 7.10 -4.59
C SER A 22 -5.22 6.42 -5.09
N HIS A 23 -4.81 5.33 -4.43
CA HIS A 23 -3.59 4.62 -4.78
C HIS A 23 -3.62 3.19 -4.25
N VAL A 24 -2.88 2.32 -4.91
CA VAL A 24 -2.91 0.88 -4.69
C VAL A 24 -1.52 0.27 -4.73
N GLY A 25 -1.39 -0.91 -4.12
CA GLY A 25 -0.17 -1.71 -4.15
C GLY A 25 -0.40 -3.06 -3.48
N ILE A 26 0.69 -3.77 -3.20
CA ILE A 26 0.64 -5.14 -2.68
C ILE A 26 1.50 -5.24 -1.43
N VAL A 27 1.06 -6.02 -0.45
CA VAL A 27 1.87 -6.38 0.73
C VAL A 27 2.98 -7.33 0.32
N VAL A 28 4.21 -6.95 0.69
CA VAL A 28 5.39 -7.82 0.64
C VAL A 28 6.01 -7.87 2.03
N ARG A 29 6.42 -9.07 2.45
CA ARG A 29 7.14 -9.32 3.70
C ARG A 29 8.52 -9.81 3.35
N HIS A 30 9.52 -9.08 3.83
CA HIS A 30 10.91 -9.50 3.88
C HIS A 30 11.52 -8.93 5.17
N ASP A 31 12.54 -9.61 5.70
CA ASP A 31 13.27 -9.21 6.92
C ASP A 31 12.35 -8.97 8.12
N GLU A 32 11.34 -9.83 8.28
CA GLU A 32 10.31 -9.77 9.34
C GLU A 32 9.45 -8.50 9.35
N GLN A 33 9.59 -7.65 8.33
CA GLN A 33 8.86 -6.39 8.18
C GLN A 33 7.77 -6.49 7.10
N VAL A 34 6.84 -5.54 7.15
CA VAL A 34 5.79 -5.39 6.13
C VAL A 34 6.11 -4.18 5.27
N TRP A 35 6.08 -4.39 3.98
CA TRP A 35 6.39 -3.41 2.95
C TRP A 35 5.19 -3.21 2.04
N PHE A 36 5.03 -1.98 1.57
CA PHE A 36 4.09 -1.61 0.54
C PHE A 36 4.82 -1.55 -0.80
N ARG A 37 4.58 -2.55 -1.65
CA ARG A 37 5.08 -2.57 -3.03
C ARG A 37 4.12 -1.84 -3.93
N ASN A 38 4.55 -0.75 -4.56
CA ASN A 38 3.69 0.06 -5.41
C ASN A 38 4.44 0.64 -6.62
N ALA A 39 3.71 0.94 -7.69
CA ALA A 39 4.22 1.72 -8.81
C ALA A 39 4.21 3.20 -8.44
N SER A 40 5.37 3.74 -8.03
CA SER A 40 5.45 5.13 -7.56
C SER A 40 5.58 6.11 -8.73
N SER A 41 4.68 7.09 -8.78
CA SER A 41 4.71 8.21 -9.73
C SER A 41 5.65 9.36 -9.30
N LEU A 42 6.19 9.32 -8.08
CA LEU A 42 7.15 10.32 -7.61
C LEU A 42 8.36 10.35 -8.53
N ALA A 43 8.82 11.56 -8.87
CA ALA A 43 9.92 11.77 -9.81
C ALA A 43 11.21 11.01 -9.41
N ALA A 44 11.47 10.88 -8.11
CA ALA A 44 12.61 10.14 -7.57
C ALA A 44 12.53 8.62 -7.80
N ASN A 45 11.32 8.08 -8.00
CA ASN A 45 11.10 6.64 -8.13
C ASN A 45 10.81 6.28 -9.59
N ARG A 46 9.69 6.75 -10.15
CA ARG A 46 9.15 6.38 -11.48
C ARG A 46 9.32 4.89 -11.84
N LYS A 47 9.13 4.02 -10.85
CA LYS A 47 9.32 2.58 -10.92
C LYS A 47 8.57 1.90 -9.78
N VAL A 48 8.53 0.57 -9.81
CA VAL A 48 8.06 -0.23 -8.68
C VAL A 48 9.06 -0.12 -7.54
N VAL A 49 8.58 0.24 -6.36
CA VAL A 49 9.38 0.37 -5.14
C VAL A 49 8.69 -0.32 -3.98
N ASP A 50 9.50 -0.70 -2.99
CA ASP A 50 9.02 -1.16 -1.69
C ASP A 50 9.25 -0.03 -0.69
N THR A 51 8.19 0.45 -0.07
CA THR A 51 8.24 1.49 0.96
C THR A 51 7.84 0.88 2.31
N PRO A 52 8.44 1.27 3.46
CA PRO A 52 8.00 0.78 4.75
C PRO A 52 6.51 1.03 4.95
N PHE A 53 5.75 -0.03 5.23
CA PHE A 53 4.29 0.03 5.16
C PHE A 53 3.72 1.05 6.14
N MET A 54 4.19 1.05 7.39
CA MET A 54 3.69 1.96 8.42
C MET A 54 4.03 3.42 8.12
N GLU A 55 5.22 3.70 7.61
CA GLU A 55 5.61 5.06 7.24
C GLU A 55 4.72 5.60 6.10
N TYR A 56 4.47 4.77 5.09
CA TYR A 56 3.62 5.16 3.96
C TYR A 56 2.16 5.38 4.40
N MET A 57 1.63 4.50 5.24
CA MET A 57 0.22 4.49 5.64
C MET A 57 -0.11 5.47 6.77
N HIS A 58 0.87 5.88 7.59
CA HIS A 58 0.66 6.77 8.74
C HIS A 58 -0.03 8.10 8.37
N SER A 59 0.22 8.62 7.17
CA SER A 59 -0.38 9.88 6.69
C SER A 59 -1.66 9.71 5.88
N ARG A 60 -2.21 8.49 5.78
CA ARG A 60 -3.36 8.18 4.93
C ARG A 60 -4.65 8.05 5.76
N PRO A 61 -5.83 8.37 5.18
CA PRO A 61 -7.10 8.29 5.91
C PRO A 61 -7.43 6.88 6.41
N GLY A 62 -6.97 5.85 5.69
CA GLY A 62 -7.17 4.46 6.00
C GLY A 62 -6.90 3.59 4.77
N ILE A 63 -7.10 2.28 4.93
CA ILE A 63 -6.88 1.31 3.87
C ILE A 63 -8.03 0.29 3.78
N VAL A 64 -8.20 -0.25 2.58
CA VAL A 64 -8.92 -1.50 2.32
C VAL A 64 -7.91 -2.60 1.98
N VAL A 65 -8.17 -3.80 2.48
CA VAL A 65 -7.35 -4.99 2.22
C VAL A 65 -8.20 -6.01 1.48
N LEU A 66 -7.74 -6.45 0.31
CA LEU A 66 -8.34 -7.55 -0.43
C LEU A 66 -7.34 -8.68 -0.58
N ARG A 67 -7.83 -9.91 -0.44
CA ARG A 67 -7.04 -11.13 -0.65
C ARG A 67 -7.80 -12.00 -1.63
N ALA A 68 -7.17 -12.35 -2.75
CA ALA A 68 -7.71 -13.35 -3.67
C ALA A 68 -7.67 -14.72 -2.99
N GLU A 69 -8.71 -15.51 -3.19
CA GLU A 69 -8.80 -16.91 -2.73
C GLU A 69 -7.98 -17.84 -3.61
#